data_AF-A0A669PY56-F1
#
_entry.id   AF-A0A669PY56-F1
#
_cell.length_a   1.000
_cell.length_b   1.000
_cell.length_c   1.000
_cell.angle_alpha   90.00
_cell.angle_beta   90.00
_cell.angle_gamma   90.00
#
_symmetry.space_group_name_H-M   'P 1'
#
loop_
_entity.id
_entity.type
_entity.pdbx_description
1 polymer ?
#
loop_
_entity_poly.entity_id
_entity_poly.type
_entity_poly.pdbx_seq_one_letter_code
_entity_poly.pdbx_strand_id
1 'polypeptide(L)'
;GVLTGKEALTHFPSLGTSTNSAQGKAHMKQCDLLKLSRKQKRLCRREPGLAETLRDAIRLGIMECQFQFRSERWNCSLEGRTSLLKRGFKETAFLYAVSSAALTHSLARACSAGRMERCTCDDSPDLENLLPGNCWENVLSGGQL
;
A
#
# COMPACT_ATOMS: atom_id res chain seq x y z
N GLY A 1 16.76 48.79 7.93
CA GLY A 1 15.91 48.56 9.12
C GLY A 1 15.79 47.08 9.34
N VAL A 2 16.03 46.64 10.57
CA VAL A 2 16.03 45.26 11.08
C VAL A 2 14.61 44.84 11.52
N LEU A 3 14.22 43.60 11.15
CA LEU A 3 13.29 42.61 11.74
C LEU A 3 11.96 43.02 12.41
N THR A 4 10.85 42.28 12.12
CA THR A 4 10.18 41.28 13.01
C THR A 4 8.69 41.00 12.68
N GLY A 5 8.24 39.75 12.94
CA GLY A 5 6.84 39.33 13.26
C GLY A 5 5.96 38.87 12.07
N LYS A 6 5.70 37.57 11.82
CA LYS A 6 4.79 36.60 12.49
C LYS A 6 3.29 36.96 12.46
N GLU A 7 2.47 35.93 12.16
CA GLU A 7 1.00 35.77 12.22
C GLU A 7 0.26 35.86 10.87
N ALA A 8 -0.68 34.98 10.49
CA ALA A 8 -1.11 33.70 11.05
C ALA A 8 -1.80 32.89 9.92
N LEU A 9 -1.43 31.61 9.78
CA LEU A 9 -2.16 30.63 8.97
C LEU A 9 -3.60 30.54 9.48
N THR A 10 -4.57 30.96 8.68
CA THR A 10 -5.98 30.81 8.99
C THR A 10 -6.69 30.00 7.92
N HIS A 11 -7.18 28.83 8.37
CA HIS A 11 -8.28 28.03 7.83
C HIS A 11 -8.08 27.30 6.50
N PHE A 12 -7.33 26.19 6.54
CA PHE A 12 -7.85 24.95 5.98
C PHE A 12 -8.63 24.24 7.09
N PRO A 13 -9.90 23.84 6.89
CA PRO A 13 -10.57 22.98 7.85
C PRO A 13 -9.80 21.66 7.85
N SER A 14 -9.09 21.39 8.95
CA SER A 14 -8.69 20.05 9.29
C SER A 14 -9.99 19.24 9.37
N LEU A 15 -10.21 18.39 8.37
CA LEU A 15 -11.14 17.29 8.50
C LEU A 15 -10.52 16.37 9.55
N GLY A 16 -10.73 16.71 10.82
CA GLY A 16 -10.54 15.79 11.91
C GLY A 16 -11.41 14.59 11.58
N THR A 17 -10.78 13.50 11.16
CA THR A 17 -11.44 12.21 11.09
C THR A 17 -11.86 11.88 12.51
N SER A 18 -13.08 12.27 12.89
CA SER A 18 -13.81 11.62 13.97
C SER A 18 -13.86 10.16 13.59
N THR A 19 -12.91 9.39 14.11
CA THR A 19 -12.90 7.94 14.02
C THR A 19 -14.09 7.44 14.83
N ASN A 20 -15.25 7.41 14.18
CA ASN A 20 -16.42 6.75 14.71
C ASN A 20 -15.98 5.32 15.08
N SER A 21 -16.20 4.94 16.34
CA SER A 21 -15.82 3.64 16.89
C SER A 21 -16.34 2.45 16.07
N ALA A 22 -17.37 2.68 15.22
CA ALA A 22 -17.86 1.75 14.21
C ALA A 22 -16.88 1.50 13.05
N GLN A 23 -16.21 2.52 12.51
CA GLN A 23 -15.20 2.39 11.46
C GLN A 23 -13.95 1.66 11.95
N GLY A 24 -13.50 1.95 13.18
CA GLY A 24 -12.38 1.22 13.79
C GLY A 24 -12.66 -0.29 13.94
N LYS A 25 -13.88 -0.67 14.34
CA LYS A 25 -14.31 -2.08 14.43
C LYS A 25 -14.42 -2.76 13.07
N ALA A 26 -14.91 -2.05 12.04
CA ALA A 26 -15.02 -2.57 10.68
C ALA A 26 -13.64 -2.87 10.05
N HIS A 27 -12.70 -1.95 10.22
CA HIS A 27 -11.31 -2.09 9.77
C HIS A 27 -10.63 -3.34 10.34
N MET A 28 -10.76 -3.58 11.66
CA MET A 28 -10.18 -4.77 12.29
C MET A 28 -10.74 -6.07 11.70
N LYS A 29 -12.04 -6.12 11.39
CA LYS A 29 -12.68 -7.30 10.78
C LYS A 29 -12.15 -7.58 9.39
N GLN A 30 -11.87 -6.57 8.57
CA GLN A 30 -11.30 -6.78 7.23
C GLN A 30 -9.90 -7.40 7.28
N CYS A 31 -9.05 -6.97 8.22
CA CYS A 31 -7.75 -7.61 8.46
C CYS A 31 -7.87 -9.10 8.82
N ASP A 32 -8.98 -9.50 9.47
CA ASP A 32 -9.21 -10.89 9.86
C ASP A 32 -9.67 -11.78 8.72
N LEU A 33 -10.37 -11.22 7.73
CA LEU A 33 -10.79 -11.91 6.50
C LEU A 33 -9.61 -12.21 5.56
N LEU A 34 -8.50 -11.48 5.70
CA LEU A 34 -7.30 -11.72 4.90
C LEU A 34 -6.48 -12.89 5.47
N LYS A 35 -5.91 -13.71 4.59
CA LYS A 35 -4.98 -14.80 4.93
C LYS A 35 -3.59 -14.24 5.27
N LEU A 36 -3.49 -13.63 6.44
CA LEU A 36 -2.27 -13.01 6.96
C LEU A 36 -1.71 -13.80 8.14
N SER A 37 -0.38 -13.79 8.30
CA SER A 37 0.28 -14.28 9.51
C SER A 37 -0.12 -13.45 10.75
N ARG A 38 0.10 -14.00 11.95
CA ARG A 38 -0.19 -13.27 13.21
C ARG A 38 0.53 -11.93 13.29
N LYS A 39 1.79 -11.86 12.82
CA LYS A 39 2.56 -10.60 12.77
C LYS A 39 1.94 -9.59 11.80
N GLN A 40 1.59 -10.03 10.59
CA GLN A 40 0.94 -9.17 9.58
C GLN A 40 -0.44 -8.68 10.03
N LYS A 41 -1.25 -9.51 10.71
CA LYS A 41 -2.54 -9.08 11.26
C LYS A 41 -2.39 -7.96 12.30
N ARG A 42 -1.35 -8.03 13.14
CA ARG A 42 -1.05 -6.96 14.10
C ARG A 42 -0.71 -5.64 13.40
N LEU A 43 0.05 -5.69 12.30
CA LEU A 43 0.36 -4.50 11.49
C LEU A 43 -0.90 -3.96 10.79
N CYS A 44 -1.65 -4.84 10.13
CA CYS A 44 -2.91 -4.49 9.48
C CYS A 44 -3.88 -3.78 10.43
N ARG A 45 -4.15 -4.37 11.61
CA ARG A 45 -5.08 -3.77 12.58
C ARG A 45 -4.63 -2.42 13.13
N ARG A 46 -3.32 -2.17 13.15
CA ARG A 46 -2.81 -0.88 13.60
C ARG A 46 -3.18 0.19 12.59
N GLU A 47 -3.01 -0.07 11.29
CA GLU A 47 -3.05 0.93 10.20
C GLU A 47 -4.40 0.99 9.48
N PRO A 48 -5.25 1.99 9.77
CA PRO A 48 -6.49 2.19 9.03
C PRO A 48 -6.21 2.30 7.53
N GLY A 49 -7.04 1.65 6.70
CA GLY A 49 -6.89 1.66 5.24
C GLY A 49 -5.87 0.68 4.69
N LEU A 50 -5.04 0.03 5.53
CA LEU A 50 -4.12 -1.01 5.06
C LEU A 50 -4.88 -2.24 4.54
N ALA A 51 -5.98 -2.63 5.19
CA ALA A 51 -6.77 -3.79 4.76
C ALA A 51 -7.34 -3.61 3.34
N GLU A 52 -7.91 -2.44 3.05
CA GLU A 52 -8.39 -2.06 1.73
C GLU A 52 -7.25 -2.03 0.71
N THR A 53 -6.13 -1.40 1.07
CA THR A 53 -4.96 -1.27 0.20
C THR A 53 -4.36 -2.63 -0.16
N LEU A 54 -4.32 -3.58 0.78
CA LEU A 54 -3.90 -4.96 0.51
C LEU A 54 -4.84 -5.66 -0.47
N ARG A 55 -6.15 -5.41 -0.41
CA ARG A 55 -7.12 -5.98 -1.36
C ARG A 55 -6.96 -5.39 -2.76
N ASP A 56 -6.70 -4.08 -2.84
CA ASP A 56 -6.41 -3.40 -4.10
C ASP A 56 -5.14 -3.98 -4.74
N ALA A 57 -4.08 -4.16 -3.95
CA ALA A 57 -2.83 -4.77 -4.39
C ALA A 57 -3.02 -6.20 -4.93
N ILE A 58 -3.76 -7.05 -4.21
CA ILE A 58 -4.03 -8.42 -4.64
C ILE A 58 -4.79 -8.43 -5.98
N ARG A 59 -5.81 -7.59 -6.12
CA ARG A 59 -6.58 -7.48 -7.37
C ARG A 59 -5.70 -7.01 -8.52
N LEU A 60 -4.92 -5.97 -8.32
CA LEU A 60 -4.01 -5.43 -9.33
C LEU A 60 -2.99 -6.49 -9.77
N GLY A 61 -2.36 -7.18 -8.83
CA GLY A 61 -1.37 -8.23 -9.14
C GLY A 61 -1.97 -9.41 -9.91
N ILE A 62 -3.18 -9.85 -9.56
CA ILE A 62 -3.87 -10.94 -10.28
C ILE A 62 -4.24 -10.48 -11.70
N MET A 63 -4.81 -9.28 -11.86
CA MET A 63 -5.18 -8.76 -13.18
C MET A 63 -3.97 -8.66 -14.10
N GLU A 64 -2.86 -8.12 -13.61
CA GLU A 64 -1.63 -8.01 -14.40
C GLU A 64 -1.05 -9.37 -14.74
N CYS A 65 -1.01 -10.29 -13.77
CA CYS A 65 -0.51 -11.64 -14.00
C CYS A 65 -1.36 -12.39 -15.05
N GLN A 66 -2.69 -12.30 -14.97
CA GLN A 66 -3.59 -12.88 -15.97
C GLN A 66 -3.41 -12.24 -17.34
N PHE A 67 -3.22 -10.92 -17.39
CA PHE A 67 -2.99 -10.20 -18.64
C PHE A 67 -1.70 -10.66 -19.32
N GLN A 68 -0.61 -10.77 -18.57
CA GLN A 68 0.70 -11.18 -19.10
C GLN A 68 0.70 -12.65 -19.53
N PHE A 69 0.00 -13.52 -18.81
CA PHE A 69 -0.07 -14.95 -19.09
C PHE A 69 -1.33 -15.36 -19.90
N ARG A 70 -2.01 -14.42 -20.56
CA ARG A 70 -3.27 -14.69 -21.27
C ARG A 70 -3.16 -15.71 -22.42
N SER A 71 -1.96 -15.85 -22.98
CA SER A 71 -1.66 -16.77 -24.09
C SER A 71 -0.84 -17.98 -23.65
N GLU A 72 -0.60 -18.14 -22.35
CA GLU A 72 0.21 -19.22 -21.79
C GLU A 72 -0.68 -20.37 -21.29
N ARG A 73 -0.10 -21.58 -21.21
CA ARG A 73 -0.82 -22.77 -20.68
C ARG A 73 -1.26 -22.58 -19.22
N TRP A 74 -0.55 -21.76 -18.46
CA TRP A 74 -0.94 -21.33 -17.12
C TRP A 74 -1.34 -19.87 -17.14
N ASN A 75 -2.61 -19.60 -16.90
CA ASN A 75 -3.24 -18.28 -16.94
C ASN A 75 -3.28 -17.59 -15.57
N CYS A 76 -2.23 -17.76 -14.76
CA CYS A 76 -2.18 -17.25 -13.38
C CYS A 76 -3.22 -17.85 -12.40
N SER A 77 -3.85 -18.99 -12.72
CA SER A 77 -4.75 -19.68 -11.79
C SER A 77 -4.00 -20.33 -10.61
N LEU A 78 -4.44 -20.02 -9.39
CA LEU A 78 -3.90 -20.60 -8.14
C LEU A 78 -4.73 -21.78 -7.60
N GLU A 79 -5.92 -22.03 -8.18
CA GLU A 79 -6.81 -23.12 -7.79
C GLU A 79 -6.12 -24.48 -7.99
N GLY A 80 -6.00 -25.26 -6.91
CA GLY A 80 -5.35 -26.58 -6.94
C GLY A 80 -3.84 -26.58 -7.26
N ARG A 81 -3.21 -25.41 -7.45
CA ARG A 81 -1.81 -25.27 -7.90
C ARG A 81 -0.90 -24.60 -6.86
N THR A 82 -1.26 -24.66 -5.58
CA THR A 82 -0.42 -24.13 -4.48
C THR A 82 0.97 -24.78 -4.41
N SER A 83 1.13 -25.98 -4.96
CA SER A 83 2.43 -26.63 -5.14
C SER A 83 3.35 -25.92 -6.13
N LEU A 84 2.81 -25.13 -7.08
CA LEU A 84 3.62 -24.26 -7.94
C LEU A 84 4.41 -23.25 -7.11
N LEU A 85 3.81 -22.71 -6.04
CA LEU A 85 4.49 -21.77 -5.13
C LEU A 85 5.60 -22.44 -4.32
N LYS A 86 5.55 -23.76 -4.16
CA LYS A 86 6.57 -24.55 -3.44
C LYS A 86 7.74 -24.98 -4.35
N ARG A 87 7.60 -24.82 -5.66
CA ARG A 87 8.61 -25.23 -6.65
C ARG A 87 9.18 -23.99 -7.35
N GLY A 88 10.49 -23.95 -7.55
CA GLY A 88 11.19 -22.81 -8.16
C GLY A 88 10.96 -22.70 -9.66
N PHE A 89 9.79 -22.23 -10.06
CA PHE A 89 9.39 -22.04 -11.45
C PHE A 89 9.45 -20.60 -11.91
N LYS A 90 9.60 -20.38 -13.22
CA LYS A 90 9.56 -19.05 -13.83
C LYS A 90 8.23 -18.35 -13.56
N GLU A 91 7.14 -19.11 -13.56
CA GLU A 91 5.78 -18.67 -13.27
C GLU A 91 5.66 -18.15 -11.83
N THR A 92 6.26 -18.87 -10.88
CA THR A 92 6.28 -18.50 -9.46
C THR A 92 7.14 -17.25 -9.23
N ALA A 93 8.30 -17.17 -9.88
CA ALA A 93 9.17 -15.99 -9.80
C ALA A 93 8.45 -14.73 -10.31
N PHE A 94 7.77 -14.84 -11.46
CA PHE A 94 6.97 -13.74 -11.99
C PHE A 94 5.83 -13.35 -11.04
N LEU A 95 5.12 -14.33 -10.49
CA LEU A 95 4.02 -14.07 -9.55
C LEU A 95 4.48 -13.32 -8.29
N TYR A 96 5.64 -13.67 -7.73
CA TYR A 96 6.20 -12.91 -6.60
C TYR A 96 6.60 -11.49 -7.01
N ALA A 97 7.21 -11.32 -8.18
CA ALA A 97 7.63 -10.01 -8.68
C ALA A 97 6.41 -9.08 -8.91
N VAL A 98 5.40 -9.54 -9.65
CA VAL A 98 4.19 -8.75 -9.92
C VAL A 98 3.38 -8.48 -8.65
N SER A 99 3.31 -9.43 -7.72
CA SER A 99 2.62 -9.22 -6.43
C SER A 99 3.35 -8.18 -5.57
N SER A 100 4.68 -8.19 -5.57
CA SER A 100 5.49 -7.21 -4.85
C SER A 100 5.35 -5.81 -5.46
N ALA A 101 5.39 -5.71 -6.79
CA ALA A 101 5.17 -4.46 -7.50
C ALA A 101 3.76 -3.89 -7.24
N ALA A 102 2.73 -4.73 -7.32
CA ALA A 102 1.35 -4.32 -7.06
C ALA A 102 1.14 -3.85 -5.60
N LEU A 103 1.80 -4.49 -4.64
CA LEU A 103 1.78 -4.10 -3.24
C LEU A 103 2.41 -2.72 -3.04
N THR A 104 3.64 -2.53 -3.51
CA THR A 104 4.36 -1.26 -3.41
C THR A 104 3.60 -0.13 -4.09
N HIS A 105 3.10 -0.36 -5.31
CA HIS A 105 2.31 0.62 -6.05
C HIS A 105 1.03 1.02 -5.30
N SER A 106 0.29 0.04 -4.78
CA SER A 106 -0.97 0.31 -4.08
C SER A 106 -0.75 1.04 -2.75
N LEU A 107 0.31 0.69 -2.02
CA LEU A 107 0.70 1.40 -0.79
C LEU A 107 1.10 2.84 -1.08
N ALA A 108 1.99 3.08 -2.04
CA ALA A 108 2.41 4.42 -2.43
C ALA A 108 1.21 5.29 -2.87
N ARG A 109 0.29 4.71 -3.64
CA ARG A 109 -0.95 5.38 -4.07
C ARG A 109 -1.91 5.65 -2.91
N ALA A 110 -2.06 4.73 -1.97
CA ALA A 110 -2.91 4.94 -0.80
C ALA A 110 -2.36 6.04 0.11
N CYS A 111 -1.04 6.09 0.27
CA CYS A 111 -0.34 7.10 1.04
C CYS A 111 -0.45 8.50 0.44
N SER A 112 -0.12 8.66 -0.83
CA SER A 112 -0.29 9.95 -1.54
C SER A 112 -1.75 10.43 -1.59
N ALA A 113 -2.72 9.51 -1.55
CA ALA A 113 -4.15 9.84 -1.50
C ALA A 113 -4.68 10.09 -0.08
N GLY A 114 -3.86 10.01 0.97
CA GLY A 114 -4.28 10.21 2.36
C GLY A 114 -5.21 9.12 2.92
N ARG A 115 -5.26 7.93 2.30
CA ARG A 115 -6.04 6.78 2.80
C ARG A 115 -5.34 6.00 3.90
N MET A 116 -4.07 6.26 4.11
CA MET A 116 -3.23 5.68 5.16
C MET A 116 -2.56 6.82 5.92
N GLU A 117 -2.46 6.66 7.24
CA GLU A 117 -2.02 7.74 8.15
C GLU A 117 -0.55 7.57 8.56
N ARG A 118 -0.01 6.34 8.56
CA ARG A 118 1.40 6.09 8.89
C ARG A 118 2.20 5.67 7.68
N CYS A 119 2.39 6.62 6.80
CA CYS A 119 3.45 6.58 5.81
C CYS A 119 4.12 7.94 5.68
N THR A 120 5.41 7.91 5.38
CA THR A 120 6.24 9.07 5.11
C THR A 120 6.69 8.97 3.66
N CYS A 121 6.30 9.93 2.82
CA CYS A 121 7.02 10.15 1.57
C CYS A 121 8.26 10.98 1.91
N ASP A 122 9.40 10.64 1.32
CA ASP A 122 10.60 11.45 1.50
C ASP A 122 10.43 12.77 0.72
N ASP A 123 10.10 13.84 1.43
CA ASP A 123 9.98 15.21 0.89
C ASP A 123 11.31 15.97 1.05
N SER A 124 12.42 15.37 0.65
CA SER A 124 13.74 16.02 0.77
C SER A 124 13.78 17.30 -0.11
N PRO A 125 14.09 18.48 0.46
CA PRO A 125 14.00 19.76 -0.26
C PRO A 125 15.09 19.99 -1.31
N ASP A 126 16.07 19.08 -1.46
CA ASP A 126 17.18 19.24 -2.41
C ASP A 126 16.85 18.77 -3.85
N LEU A 127 15.60 18.42 -4.14
CA LEU A 127 15.14 18.11 -5.50
C LEU A 127 13.91 18.93 -5.90
N GLU A 128 13.96 20.24 -5.68
CA GLU A 128 12.88 21.21 -5.94
C GLU A 128 12.56 21.43 -7.44
N ASN A 129 12.82 20.45 -8.32
CA ASN A 129 12.44 20.52 -9.75
C ASN A 129 11.99 19.19 -10.39
N LEU A 130 11.73 18.12 -9.64
CA LEU A 130 11.04 16.94 -10.19
C LEU A 130 9.65 16.77 -9.57
N LEU A 131 8.69 17.41 -10.24
CA LEU A 131 7.25 17.09 -10.41
C LEU A 131 6.46 16.54 -9.20
N PRO A 132 5.24 17.07 -8.93
CA PRO A 132 4.38 16.55 -7.88
C PRO A 132 3.90 15.13 -8.23
N GLY A 133 4.49 14.08 -7.62
CA GLY A 133 3.89 12.74 -7.77
C GLY A 133 4.74 11.48 -7.57
N ASN A 134 5.97 11.51 -7.05
CA ASN A 134 6.83 10.31 -7.00
C ASN A 134 7.03 9.68 -5.61
N CYS A 135 5.95 9.42 -4.85
CA CYS A 135 6.03 8.50 -3.69
C CYS A 135 6.34 7.02 -4.09
N TRP A 136 6.37 6.70 -5.39
CA TRP A 136 6.65 5.35 -5.90
C TRP A 136 8.14 5.08 -6.13
N GLU A 137 8.98 6.12 -6.21
CA GLU A 137 10.43 5.95 -6.42
C GLU A 137 11.18 5.59 -5.14
N ASN A 138 10.63 5.92 -3.95
CA ASN A 138 11.26 5.63 -2.66
C ASN A 138 10.27 5.09 -1.62
N VAL A 139 9.71 3.89 -1.85
CA VAL A 139 9.13 3.10 -0.74
C VAL A 139 10.26 2.50 0.09
N LEU A 140 11.03 3.37 0.75
CA LEU A 140 12.01 2.98 1.74
C LEU A 140 11.29 2.87 3.08
N SER A 141 11.07 1.62 3.48
CA SER A 141 11.22 1.17 4.86
C SER A 141 10.57 2.05 5.94
N GLY A 142 9.30 1.79 6.23
CA GLY A 142 8.83 1.77 7.62
C GLY A 142 9.46 0.61 8.38
N GLY A 143 10.80 0.59 8.45
CA GLY A 143 11.61 -0.37 9.16
C GLY A 143 11.68 -0.01 10.63
N GLN A 144 10.60 -0.27 11.36
CA GLN A 144 10.68 -0.75 12.74
C GLN A 144 9.30 -1.33 13.09
N LEU A 145 9.18 -2.67 13.11
CA LEU A 145 8.29 -3.54 13.92
C LEU A 145 8.31 -5.01 13.45
#